data_AF-A0A1L3ZZU8-F1
#
_entry.id   AF-A0A1L3ZZU8-F1
#
_cell.length_a   1.000
_cell.length_b   1.000
_cell.length_c   1.000
_cell.angle_alpha   90.00
_cell.angle_beta   90.00
_cell.angle_gamma   90.00
#
_symmetry.space_group_name_H-M   'P 1'
#
loop_
_entity.id
_entity.type
_entity.pdbx_description
1 polymer ?
#
loop_
_entity_poly.entity_id
_entity_poly.type
_entity_poly.pdbx_seq_one_letter_code
_entity_poly.pdbx_strand_id
1 'polypeptide(L)' 'MSQPVSRYLHPFEVAGHPTLEPEVKRAILASWASDRVAVEGQPALRRPPGARQPVSVDEILAALRSLDGEDARPTLQ' A
#
# COMPACT_ATOMS: atom_id res chain seq x y z
N MET A 1 -3.86 -2.44 20.94
CA MET A 1 -3.27 -1.09 20.92
C MET A 1 -2.61 -0.91 19.56
N SER A 2 -3.38 -0.41 18.59
CA SER A 2 -2.99 -0.31 17.18
C SER A 2 -1.91 0.77 17.03
N GLN A 3 -0.69 0.38 16.65
CA GLN A 3 0.32 1.38 16.29
C GLN A 3 -0.15 2.09 15.01
N PRO A 4 -0.19 3.44 14.99
CA PRO A 4 -0.46 4.15 13.77
C PRO A 4 0.78 3.96 12.89
N VAL A 5 0.65 3.14 11.84
CA VAL A 5 1.66 2.93 10.79
C VAL A 5 1.87 4.21 9.94
N SER A 6 1.54 5.37 10.50
CA SER A 6 1.25 6.63 9.84
C SER A 6 2.45 7.56 9.72
N ARG A 7 3.70 7.07 9.76
CA ARG A 7 4.84 7.98 9.77
C ARG A 7 5.66 8.04 8.48
N TYR A 8 5.83 6.94 7.73
CA TYR A 8 6.70 6.94 6.54
C TYR A 8 6.42 5.76 5.61
N LEU A 9 5.35 5.75 4.83
CA LEU A 9 5.18 4.64 3.88
C LEU A 9 4.72 5.15 2.50
N HIS A 10 5.64 5.17 1.55
CA HIS A 10 5.34 5.05 0.12
C HIS A 10 4.78 3.64 -0.16
N PRO A 11 3.95 3.42 -1.21
CA PRO A 11 3.40 2.09 -1.51
C PRO A 11 4.49 1.02 -1.71
N PHE A 12 5.64 1.40 -2.27
CA PHE A 12 6.81 0.53 -2.39
C PHE A 12 7.51 0.23 -1.06
N GLU A 13 7.50 1.15 -0.10
CA GLU A 13 8.04 0.90 1.24
C GLU A 13 7.15 -0.07 2.02
N VAL A 14 5.82 -0.03 1.82
CA VAL A 14 4.90 -1.04 2.37
C VAL A 14 5.19 -2.40 1.75
N ALA A 15 5.30 -2.47 0.42
CA ALA A 15 5.55 -3.72 -0.29
C ALA A 15 6.88 -4.37 0.12
N GLY A 16 7.94 -3.58 0.20
CA GLY A 16 9.28 -4.02 0.60
C GLY A 16 9.51 -4.17 2.10
N HIS A 17 8.51 -3.94 2.96
CA HIS A 17 8.72 -3.93 4.41
C HIS A 17 9.06 -5.34 4.93
N PRO A 18 10.24 -5.59 5.54
CA PRO A 18 10.66 -6.94 5.90
C PRO A 18 9.92 -7.52 7.10
N THR A 19 9.26 -6.68 7.90
CA THR A 19 8.55 -7.08 9.13
C THR A 19 7.03 -7.15 8.99
N LEU A 20 6.48 -6.80 7.82
CA LEU A 20 5.04 -6.86 7.59
C LEU A 20 4.71 -8.16 6.87
N GLU A 21 3.66 -8.83 7.32
CA GLU A 21 3.11 -9.99 6.62
C GLU A 21 2.61 -9.57 5.23
N PRO A 22 2.72 -10.43 4.20
CA PRO A 22 2.22 -10.16 2.86
C PRO A 22 0.74 -9.74 2.86
N GLU A 23 -0.09 -10.43 3.64
CA GLU A 23 -1.52 -10.11 3.77
C GLU A 23 -1.75 -8.71 4.36
N VAL A 24 -0.94 -8.30 5.35
CA VAL A 24 -1.03 -6.98 5.98
C VAL A 24 -0.60 -5.89 5.00
N LYS A 25 0.48 -6.12 4.25
CA LYS A 25 0.92 -5.21 3.18
C LYS A 25 -0.17 -5.02 2.14
N ARG A 26 -0.80 -6.12 1.72
CA ARG A 26 -1.90 -6.13 0.73
C ARG A 26 -3.11 -5.37 1.25
N ALA A 27 -3.50 -5.57 2.52
CA ALA A 27 -4.61 -4.84 3.13
C ALA A 27 -4.35 -3.33 3.22
N ILE A 28 -3.13 -2.92 3.56
CA ILE A 28 -2.72 -1.51 3.59
C ILE A 28 -2.79 -0.90 2.19
N LEU A 29 -2.17 -1.55 1.20
CA LEU A 29 -2.17 -1.04 -0.19
C LEU A 29 -3.56 -1.06 -0.82
N ALA A 30 -4.37 -2.08 -0.56
CA ALA A 30 -5.76 -2.15 -1.03
C ALA A 30 -6.62 -1.05 -0.40
N SER A 31 -6.39 -0.73 0.88
CA SER A 31 -7.01 0.42 1.55
C SER A 31 -6.65 1.74 0.87
N TRP A 32 -5.43 1.88 0.34
CA TRP A 32 -4.99 3.07 -0.41
C TRP A 32 -5.50 3.13 -1.84
N ALA A 33 -5.69 1.98 -2.48
CA ALA A 33 -6.34 1.89 -3.79
C ALA A 33 -7.85 2.19 -3.69
N SER A 34 -8.43 2.02 -2.50
CA SER A 34 -9.84 2.27 -2.25
C SER A 34 -10.17 3.77 -2.30
N ASP A 35 -11.39 4.10 -2.76
CA ASP A 35 -11.83 5.49 -2.94
C ASP A 35 -11.92 6.33 -1.65
N ARG A 36 -11.70 5.70 -0.49
CA ARG A 36 -11.65 6.35 0.82
C ARG A 36 -10.50 7.35 0.95
N VAL A 37 -9.51 7.31 0.06
CA VAL A 37 -8.35 8.23 0.03
C VAL A 37 -8.23 8.99 -1.30
N ALA A 38 -9.29 9.01 -2.13
CA ALA A 38 -9.36 9.87 -3.30
C ALA A 38 -9.16 11.33 -2.89
N VAL A 39 -8.26 12.03 -3.56
CA VAL A 39 -8.27 13.49 -3.47
C VAL A 39 -9.45 13.98 -4.28
N GLU A 40 -10.37 14.71 -3.65
CA GLU A 40 -11.52 15.31 -4.31
C GLU A 40 -11.03 16.21 -5.47
N GLY A 41 -11.49 15.90 -6.69
CA GLY A 41 -11.08 16.59 -7.93
C GLY A 41 -9.82 16.07 -8.62
N GLN A 42 -9.08 15.13 -8.04
CA GLN A 42 -7.88 14.52 -8.66
C GLN A 42 -7.87 13.00 -8.45
N PRO A 43 -8.66 12.24 -9.23
CA PRO A 43 -8.83 10.78 -9.03
C PRO A 43 -7.53 9.98 -9.26
N ALA A 44 -6.58 10.54 -9.99
CA ALA A 44 -5.26 9.94 -10.20
C ALA A 44 -4.36 9.99 -8.95
N LEU A 45 -4.62 10.92 -8.02
CA LEU A 45 -3.85 11.10 -6.80
C LEU A 45 -4.65 10.60 -5.60
N ARG A 46 -4.02 9.74 -4.82
CA ARG A 46 -4.52 9.27 -3.54
C ARG A 46 -3.67 9.91 -2.45
N ARG A 47 -4.31 10.39 -1.38
CA ARG A 47 -3.59 10.90 -0.19
C ARG A 47 -4.01 10.10 1.04
N PRO A 48 -3.39 8.93 1.26
CA PRO A 48 -3.67 8.15 2.45
C PRO A 48 -3.37 8.90 3.75
N PRO A 49 -4.16 8.70 4.81
CA PRO A 49 -3.86 9.26 6.12
C PRO A 49 -2.52 8.69 6.62
N GLY A 50 -1.50 9.56 6.72
CA GLY A 50 -0.13 9.19 7.11
C GLY A 50 0.87 9.09 5.95
N ALA A 51 0.43 9.20 4.69
CA ALA A 51 1.34 9.33 3.56
C ALA A 51 1.98 10.74 3.56
N ARG A 52 3.31 10.80 3.46
CA ARG A 52 4.05 12.06 3.38
C ARG A 52 3.79 12.83 2.08
N GLN A 53 3.44 12.12 1.01
CA GLN A 53 3.20 12.68 -0.31
C GLN A 53 1.93 12.08 -0.95
N PRO A 54 1.26 12.80 -1.86
CA PRO A 54 0.23 12.21 -2.70
C PRO A 54 0.88 11.11 -3.54
N VAL A 55 0.26 9.94 -3.55
CA VAL A 55 0.73 8.77 -4.30
C VAL A 55 -0.23 8.52 -5.45
N SER A 56 0.28 8.15 -6.62
CA SER A 56 -0.60 7.84 -7.74
C SER A 56 -1.27 6.49 -7.52
N VAL A 57 -2.53 6.36 -7.93
CA VAL A 57 -3.21 5.06 -7.91
C VAL A 57 -2.44 3.99 -8.69
N ASP A 58 -1.75 4.41 -9.75
CA ASP A 58 -0.91 3.53 -10.55
C ASP A 58 0.28 2.98 -9.75
N GLU A 59 0.92 3.80 -8.92
CA GLU A 59 2.00 3.36 -8.01
C GLU A 59 1.49 2.38 -6.96
N ILE A 60 0.29 2.63 -6.40
CA ILE A 60 -0.33 1.71 -5.44
C ILE A 60 -0.62 0.36 -6.11
N LEU A 61 -1.17 0.38 -7.32
CA LEU A 61 -1.43 -0.83 -8.11
C LEU A 61 -0.14 -1.53 -8.54
N ALA A 62 0.91 -0.79 -8.88
CA ALA A 62 2.22 -1.33 -9.22
C ALA A 62 2.87 -2.02 -8.01
N ALA A 63 2.80 -1.40 -6.82
CA ALA A 63 3.26 -2.00 -5.58
C ALA A 63 2.44 -3.24 -5.21
N LEU A 64 1.11 -3.20 -5.37
CA LEU A 64 0.24 -4.37 -5.19
C LEU A 64 0.63 -5.51 -6.12
N ARG A 65 0.83 -5.23 -7.42
CA ARG A 65 1.26 -6.24 -8.40
C ARG A 65 2.63 -6.82 -8.05
N SER A 66 3.57 -5.98 -7.63
CA SER A 66 4.89 -6.44 -7.19
C SER A 66 4.77 -7.35 -5.96
N LEU A 67 3.92 -6.99 -5.01
CA LEU A 67 3.66 -7.76 -3.80
C LEU A 67 2.98 -9.10 -4.12
N ASP A 68 1.90 -9.09 -4.91
CA ASP A 68 1.13 -10.28 -5.30
C ASP A 68 2.01 -11.25 -6.12
N GLY A 69 2.95 -10.72 -6.93
CA GLY A 69 3.96 -11.52 -7.62
C GLY A 69 5.03 -12.14 -6.73
N GLU A 70 5.35 -11.53 -5.58
CA GLU A 70 6.24 -12.13 -4.57
C GLU A 70 5.50 -13.12 -3.66
N ASP A 71 4.26 -12.84 -3.28
CA ASP A 71 3.37 -13.70 -2.48
C ASP A 71 2.93 -14.96 -3.25
N ALA A 72 2.75 -14.85 -4.57
CA ALA A 72 2.46 -15.97 -5.45
C ALA A 72 3.63 -16.98 -5.56
N ARG A 73 4.79 -16.75 -4.93
CA ARG A 73 5.70 -17.86 -4.63
C ARG A 73 5.09 -18.63 -3.47
N PRO A 74 4.47 -19.79 -3.72
CA PRO A 74 3.91 -20.56 -2.64
C PRO A 74 5.09 -20.97 -1.76
N THR A 75 5.07 -20.53 -0.51
CA THR A 75 5.88 -21.13 0.54
C THR A 75 5.33 -22.55 0.74
N LEU A 76 5.71 -23.46 -0.15
CA LEU A 76 5.63 -24.89 0.06
C LEU A 76 6.62 -25.20 1.18
N GLN A 77 6.12 -25.27 2.41
CA GLN A 77 6.87 -25.72 3.57
C GLN A 77 5.99 -26.60 4.46
#